data_AF-A0A1G2R323-F1
#
_entry.id   AF-A0A1G2R323-F1
#
_cell.length_a   1.000
_cell.length_b   1.000
_cell.length_c   1.000
_cell.angle_alpha   90.00
_cell.angle_beta   90.00
_cell.angle_gamma   90.00
#
_symmetry.space_group_name_H-M   'P 1'
#
loop_
_entity.id
_entity.type
_entity.pdbx_description
1 polymer ?
#
loop_
_entity_poly.entity_id
_entity_poly.type
_entity_poly.pdbx_seq_one_letter_code
_entity_poly.pdbx_strand_id
1 'polypeptide(L)'
;MNPQGVLDAARDAQRAHDAAREKQRKEQKRLTQELGSWAGENLFPRLRPASPEDYRRWLRGYIENGGKPTHVYGYPFSTWKWYVAIGDIKAPTALHGSQAIHMIIPAGINVAQGDWGHCSLFFMDGYRRASITVPIFGDTNFDD
;
A
#
# COMPACT_ATOMS: atom_id res chain seq x y z
N MET A 1 -4.66 -51.14 15.51
CA MET A 1 -5.17 -49.78 15.23
C MET A 1 -6.20 -49.92 14.11
N ASN A 2 -7.44 -49.44 14.30
CA ASN A 2 -8.52 -49.64 13.32
C ASN A 2 -8.36 -48.65 12.15
N PRO A 3 -8.08 -49.10 10.91
CA PRO A 3 -7.84 -48.22 9.76
C PRO A 3 -9.03 -47.30 9.44
N GLN A 4 -10.25 -47.70 9.78
CA GLN A 4 -11.45 -46.87 9.58
C GLN A 4 -11.45 -45.63 10.50
N GLY A 5 -11.07 -45.81 11.77
CA GLY A 5 -11.00 -44.70 12.74
C GLY A 5 -9.94 -43.65 12.41
N VAL A 6 -8.86 -44.05 11.73
CA VAL A 6 -7.81 -43.13 11.26
C VAL A 6 -8.29 -42.29 10.07
N LEU A 7 -9.03 -42.90 9.13
CA LEU A 7 -9.59 -42.20 7.97
C LEU A 7 -10.68 -41.20 8.35
N ASP A 8 -11.52 -41.54 9.33
CA ASP A 8 -12.59 -40.64 9.78
C ASP A 8 -12.03 -39.43 10.56
N ALA A 9 -11.00 -39.64 11.41
CA ALA A 9 -10.28 -38.55 12.06
C ALA A 9 -9.60 -37.60 11.06
N ALA A 10 -9.01 -38.12 9.98
CA ALA A 10 -8.40 -37.31 8.93
C ALA A 10 -9.42 -36.46 8.18
N ARG A 11 -10.62 -37.01 7.90
CA ARG A 11 -11.72 -36.28 7.25
C ARG A 11 -12.27 -35.17 8.14
N ASP A 12 -12.41 -35.42 9.44
CA ASP A 12 -12.90 -34.42 10.38
C ASP A 12 -11.87 -33.30 10.60
N ALA A 13 -10.58 -33.63 10.65
CA ALA A 13 -9.50 -32.64 10.67
C ALA A 13 -9.50 -31.77 9.39
N GLN A 14 -9.69 -32.38 8.21
CA GLN A 14 -9.77 -31.65 6.95
C GLN A 14 -10.99 -30.70 6.92
N ARG A 15 -12.17 -31.17 7.35
CA ARG A 15 -13.38 -30.33 7.44
C ARG A 15 -13.18 -29.16 8.40
N ALA A 16 -12.54 -29.39 9.55
CA ALA A 16 -12.25 -28.33 10.52
C ALA A 16 -11.28 -27.29 9.95
N HIS A 17 -10.24 -27.73 9.24
CA HIS A 17 -9.29 -26.85 8.56
C HIS A 17 -9.97 -25.99 7.48
N ASP A 18 -10.81 -26.60 6.64
CA ASP A 18 -11.51 -25.91 5.56
C ASP A 18 -12.55 -24.90 6.10
N ALA A 19 -13.28 -25.29 7.15
CA ALA A 19 -14.18 -24.38 7.85
C ALA A 19 -13.44 -23.20 8.50
N ALA A 20 -12.25 -23.44 9.07
CA ALA A 20 -11.40 -22.40 9.64
C ALA A 20 -10.89 -21.42 8.56
N ARG A 21 -10.39 -21.94 7.42
CA ARG A 21 -9.98 -21.10 6.28
C ARG A 21 -11.14 -20.27 5.74
N GLU A 22 -12.32 -20.86 5.61
CA GLU A 22 -13.49 -20.12 5.11
C GLU A 22 -13.93 -19.03 6.10
N LYS A 23 -13.90 -19.31 7.41
CA LYS A 23 -14.16 -18.30 8.44
C LYS A 23 -13.14 -17.16 8.37
N GLN A 24 -11.86 -17.49 8.25
CA GLN A 24 -10.79 -16.51 8.11
C GLN A 24 -10.97 -15.66 6.83
N ARG A 25 -11.31 -16.28 5.70
CA ARG A 25 -11.57 -15.59 4.44
C ARG A 25 -12.75 -14.62 4.54
N LYS A 26 -13.84 -15.04 5.19
CA LYS A 26 -15.03 -14.20 5.42
C LYS A 26 -14.70 -13.00 6.32
N GLU A 27 -13.97 -13.22 7.42
CA GLU A 27 -13.56 -12.13 8.31
C GLU A 27 -12.62 -11.16 7.60
N GLN A 28 -11.63 -11.69 6.87
CA GLN A 28 -10.71 -10.86 6.08
C GLN A 28 -11.48 -9.99 5.08
N LYS A 29 -12.48 -10.56 4.40
CA LYS A 29 -13.33 -9.81 3.46
C LYS A 29 -14.12 -8.71 4.16
N ARG A 30 -14.67 -8.97 5.36
CA ARG A 30 -15.41 -7.95 6.14
C ARG A 30 -14.48 -6.80 6.54
N LEU A 31 -13.32 -7.11 7.09
CA LEU A 31 -12.31 -6.11 7.47
C LEU A 31 -11.83 -5.30 6.26
N THR A 32 -11.58 -5.94 5.11
CA THR A 32 -11.22 -5.24 3.87
C THR A 32 -12.32 -4.28 3.42
N GLN A 33 -13.60 -4.64 3.58
CA GLN A 33 -14.72 -3.78 3.22
C GLN A 33 -14.86 -2.59 4.18
N GLU A 34 -14.80 -2.83 5.50
CA GLU A 34 -14.83 -1.78 6.53
C GLU A 34 -13.67 -0.79 6.34
N LEU A 35 -12.47 -1.30 6.08
CA LEU A 35 -11.30 -0.47 5.82
C LEU A 35 -11.44 0.33 4.52
N GLY A 36 -12.05 -0.26 3.49
CA GLY A 36 -12.38 0.43 2.24
C GLY A 36 -13.36 1.58 2.45
N SER A 37 -14.43 1.36 3.21
CA SER A 37 -15.39 2.40 3.59
C SER A 37 -14.71 3.52 4.39
N TRP A 38 -13.94 3.17 5.41
CA TRP A 38 -13.20 4.15 6.21
C TRP A 38 -12.25 4.99 5.34
N ALA A 39 -11.49 4.35 4.45
CA ALA A 39 -10.57 5.05 3.55
C ALA A 39 -11.33 5.96 2.58
N GLY A 40 -12.48 5.52 2.08
CA GLY A 40 -13.41 6.32 1.27
C GLY A 40 -13.88 7.59 1.95
N GLU A 41 -14.15 7.53 3.25
CA GLU A 41 -14.69 8.66 4.02
C GLU A 41 -13.60 9.58 4.59
N ASN A 42 -12.45 9.02 4.97
CA ASN A 42 -11.47 9.74 5.80
C ASN A 42 -10.16 10.05 5.08
N LEU A 43 -9.76 9.21 4.12
CA LEU A 43 -8.47 9.32 3.44
C LEU A 43 -8.61 9.88 2.03
N PHE A 44 -9.37 9.20 1.15
CA PHE A 44 -9.48 9.58 -0.26
C PHE A 44 -9.99 11.00 -0.53
N PRO A 45 -10.90 11.59 0.27
CA PRO A 45 -11.31 12.99 0.07
C PRO A 45 -10.17 14.01 0.26
N ARG A 46 -9.06 13.58 0.86
CA ARG A 46 -7.86 14.39 1.11
C ARG A 46 -6.72 14.08 0.16
N LEU A 47 -7.00 13.29 -0.87
CA LEU A 47 -6.07 12.86 -1.89
C LEU A 47 -6.59 13.26 -3.27
N ARG A 48 -5.67 13.59 -4.16
CA ARG A 48 -5.91 13.60 -5.61
C ARG A 48 -5.07 12.53 -6.28
N PRO A 49 -5.45 12.00 -7.45
CA PRO A 49 -4.57 11.19 -8.27
C PRO A 49 -3.25 11.93 -8.54
N ALA A 50 -2.14 11.21 -8.48
CA ALA A 50 -0.83 11.74 -8.85
C ALA A 50 -0.60 11.62 -10.35
N SER A 51 0.05 12.62 -10.91
CA SER A 51 0.65 12.56 -12.24
C SER A 51 2.08 11.99 -12.16
N PRO A 52 2.63 11.47 -13.26
CA PRO A 52 4.05 11.12 -13.32
C PRO A 52 4.98 12.30 -12.97
N GLU A 53 4.59 13.53 -13.29
CA GLU A 53 5.32 14.75 -12.96
C GLU A 53 5.41 14.99 -11.45
N ASP A 54 4.35 14.71 -10.68
CA ASP A 54 4.38 14.84 -9.22
C ASP A 54 5.48 13.95 -8.62
N TYR A 55 5.60 12.72 -9.12
CA TYR A 55 6.64 11.79 -8.66
C TYR A 55 8.02 12.17 -9.16
N ARG A 56 8.16 12.58 -10.43
CA ARG A 56 9.45 13.06 -10.97
C ARG A 56 10.01 14.23 -10.17
N ARG A 57 9.17 15.17 -9.72
CA ARG A 57 9.58 16.27 -8.84
C ARG A 57 10.12 15.78 -7.51
N TRP A 58 9.40 14.87 -6.86
CA TRP A 58 9.86 14.28 -5.61
C TRP A 58 11.17 13.50 -5.81
N LEU A 59 11.26 12.68 -6.86
CA LEU A 59 12.40 11.82 -7.14
C LEU A 59 13.66 12.64 -7.47
N ARG A 60 13.50 13.72 -8.25
CA ARG A 60 14.58 14.68 -8.54
C ARG A 60 15.16 15.24 -7.25
N GLY A 61 14.31 15.81 -6.39
CA GLY A 61 14.78 16.38 -5.14
C GLY A 61 15.33 15.34 -4.17
N TYR A 62 14.82 14.11 -4.17
CA TYR A 62 15.40 13.00 -3.41
C TYR A 62 16.83 12.69 -3.87
N ILE A 63 17.07 12.62 -5.17
CA ILE A 63 18.40 12.38 -5.75
C ILE A 63 19.35 13.55 -5.48
N GLU A 64 18.88 14.78 -5.65
CA GLU A 64 19.65 16.00 -5.36
C GLU A 64 20.06 16.08 -3.88
N ASN A 65 19.28 15.50 -2.97
CA ASN A 65 19.61 15.37 -1.55
C ASN A 65 20.41 14.09 -1.21
N GLY A 66 21.04 13.46 -2.22
CA GLY A 66 21.91 12.29 -2.05
C GLY A 66 21.17 10.96 -1.94
N GLY A 67 19.85 10.97 -2.11
CA GLY A 67 19.02 9.77 -2.19
C GLY A 67 19.36 8.92 -3.41
N LYS A 68 19.18 7.61 -3.28
CA LYS A 68 19.40 6.64 -4.37
C LYS A 68 18.13 5.85 -4.63
N PRO A 69 17.63 5.81 -5.89
CA PRO A 69 16.59 4.87 -6.29
C PRO A 69 17.05 3.44 -6.04
N THR A 70 16.11 2.56 -5.74
CA THR A 70 16.41 1.17 -5.33
C THR A 70 15.91 0.13 -6.32
N HIS A 71 14.95 0.49 -7.16
CA HIS A 71 14.30 -0.43 -8.10
C HIS A 71 14.12 0.27 -9.44
N VAL A 72 14.33 -0.46 -10.53
CA VAL A 72 14.09 0.02 -11.90
C VAL A 72 13.07 -0.91 -12.53
N TYR A 73 11.98 -0.33 -13.03
CA TYR A 73 10.88 -1.04 -13.67
C TYR A 73 10.73 -0.59 -15.12
N GLY A 74 10.58 -1.56 -16.03
CA GLY A 74 10.33 -1.29 -17.45
C GLY A 74 8.88 -0.97 -17.79
N TYR A 75 7.97 -0.99 -16.80
CA TYR A 75 6.56 -0.67 -16.95
C TYR A 75 6.25 0.76 -16.47
N PRO A 76 5.11 1.36 -16.87
CA PRO A 76 4.81 2.76 -16.56
C PRO A 76 4.34 2.97 -15.12
N PHE A 77 4.51 4.20 -14.64
CA PHE A 77 4.07 4.71 -13.34
C PHE A 77 2.58 4.45 -13.06
N SER A 78 1.74 4.57 -14.10
CA SER A 78 0.29 4.36 -14.04
C SER A 78 -0.13 2.94 -13.66
N THR A 79 0.79 1.96 -13.70
CA THR A 79 0.55 0.60 -13.24
C THR A 79 0.26 0.54 -11.74
N TRP A 80 0.72 1.55 -10.98
CA TRP A 80 0.58 1.63 -9.53
C TRP A 80 -0.43 2.72 -9.13
N LYS A 81 -1.03 2.56 -7.94
CA LYS A 81 -2.00 3.53 -7.40
C LYS A 81 -1.28 4.65 -6.68
N TRP A 82 -1.10 5.77 -7.38
CA TRP A 82 -0.42 6.95 -6.85
C TRP A 82 -1.36 8.12 -6.56
N TYR A 83 -1.11 8.78 -5.43
CA TYR A 83 -1.88 9.92 -4.98
C TYR A 83 -0.96 11.03 -4.46
N VAL A 84 -1.48 12.26 -4.47
CA VAL A 84 -0.88 13.41 -3.80
C VAL A 84 -1.83 13.86 -2.70
N ALA A 85 -1.30 14.08 -1.49
CA ALA A 85 -2.09 14.65 -0.42
C ALA A 85 -2.43 16.12 -0.70
N ILE A 86 -3.68 16.51 -0.46
CA ILE A 86 -4.19 17.89 -0.61
C ILE A 86 -4.64 18.48 0.73
N GLY A 87 -4.45 17.75 1.83
CA GLY A 87 -4.67 18.20 3.19
C GLY A 87 -4.17 17.16 4.20
N ASP A 88 -4.27 17.48 5.48
CA ASP A 88 -3.78 16.62 6.57
C ASP A 88 -4.42 15.22 6.55
N ILE A 89 -3.60 14.18 6.55
CA ILE A 89 -4.05 12.78 6.44
C ILE A 89 -3.81 12.01 7.73
N LYS A 90 -4.71 11.06 8.00
CA LYS A 90 -4.57 10.11 9.11
C LYS A 90 -4.24 8.73 8.57
N ALA A 91 -3.37 8.02 9.27
CA ALA A 91 -3.07 6.63 8.94
C ALA A 91 -4.36 5.79 9.03
N PRO A 92 -4.61 4.90 8.05
CA PRO A 92 -5.59 3.84 8.22
C PRO A 92 -5.13 2.88 9.33
N THR A 93 -5.98 1.95 9.73
CA THR A 93 -5.55 0.76 10.50
C THR A 93 -4.95 -0.27 9.52
N ALA A 94 -3.84 0.09 8.86
CA ALA A 94 -3.03 -0.70 7.95
C ALA A 94 -3.69 -1.18 6.63
N LEU A 95 -3.27 -0.59 5.49
CA LEU A 95 -3.68 -1.04 4.15
C LEU A 95 -2.68 -2.07 3.60
N HIS A 96 -3.17 -3.24 3.21
CA HIS A 96 -2.34 -4.35 2.73
C HIS A 96 -2.75 -4.81 1.32
N GLY A 97 -1.81 -5.46 0.64
CA GLY A 97 -2.05 -6.07 -0.68
C GLY A 97 -2.56 -5.07 -1.72
N SER A 98 -3.67 -5.41 -2.38
CA SER A 98 -4.25 -4.58 -3.47
C SER A 98 -4.85 -3.24 -3.01
N GLN A 99 -4.99 -3.04 -1.70
CA GLN A 99 -5.46 -1.79 -1.10
C GLN A 99 -4.33 -0.82 -0.78
N ALA A 100 -3.07 -1.28 -0.80
CA ALA A 100 -1.92 -0.42 -0.58
C ALA A 100 -1.84 0.64 -1.69
N ILE A 101 -1.46 1.86 -1.29
CA ILE A 101 -1.32 3.01 -2.18
C ILE A 101 0.02 3.70 -1.96
N HIS A 102 0.44 4.47 -2.95
CA HIS A 102 1.65 5.28 -2.90
C HIS A 102 1.25 6.74 -2.83
N MET A 103 1.78 7.48 -1.86
CA MET A 103 1.39 8.85 -1.60
C MET A 103 2.58 9.79 -1.59
N ILE A 104 2.49 10.85 -2.38
CA ILE A 104 3.39 11.99 -2.34
C ILE A 104 2.79 13.01 -1.38
N ILE A 105 3.58 13.44 -0.41
CA ILE A 105 3.17 14.33 0.67
C ILE A 105 3.86 15.69 0.48
N PRO A 106 3.14 16.70 -0.04
CA PRO A 106 3.61 18.08 -0.07
C PRO A 106 4.09 18.59 1.29
N ALA A 107 5.01 19.56 1.26
CA ALA A 107 5.46 20.24 2.48
C ALA A 107 4.28 20.94 3.19
N GLY A 108 4.30 20.92 4.51
CA GLY A 108 3.25 21.53 5.34
C GLY A 108 2.01 20.66 5.57
N ILE A 109 1.90 19.48 4.97
CA ILE A 109 0.83 18.52 5.26
C ILE A 109 1.20 17.67 6.47
N ASN A 110 0.32 17.65 7.49
CA ASN A 110 0.48 16.79 8.65
C ASN A 110 0.03 15.36 8.31
N VAL A 111 0.89 14.41 8.65
CA VAL A 111 0.61 12.98 8.52
C VAL A 111 0.57 12.41 9.92
N ALA A 112 -0.63 12.03 10.39
CA ALA A 112 -0.76 11.44 11.72
C ALA A 112 0.01 10.11 11.79
N GLN A 113 0.68 9.87 12.92
CA GLN A 113 1.34 8.60 13.18
C GLN A 113 0.32 7.46 13.24
N GLY A 114 0.73 6.29 12.76
CA GLY A 114 -0.09 5.08 12.76
C GLY A 114 0.46 4.03 11.80
N ASP A 115 -0.27 2.94 11.66
CA ASP A 115 0.13 1.82 10.81
C ASP A 115 -0.34 2.02 9.37
N TRP A 116 0.61 2.31 8.48
CA TRP A 116 0.34 2.50 7.05
C TRP A 116 0.32 1.17 6.26
N GLY A 117 0.61 0.03 6.91
CA GLY A 117 0.71 -1.27 6.25
C GLY A 117 1.75 -1.27 5.14
N HIS A 118 1.33 -1.66 3.93
CA HIS A 118 2.20 -1.67 2.73
C HIS A 118 2.15 -0.37 1.92
N CYS A 119 1.48 0.68 2.43
CA CYS A 119 1.51 1.98 1.76
C CYS A 119 2.92 2.59 1.79
N SER A 120 3.24 3.33 0.74
CA SER A 120 4.52 4.05 0.62
C SER A 120 4.27 5.55 0.72
N LEU A 121 4.99 6.23 1.60
CA LEU A 121 4.93 7.69 1.74
C LEU A 121 6.21 8.34 1.22
N PHE A 122 6.06 9.38 0.40
CA PHE A 122 7.14 10.12 -0.24
C PHE A 122 6.98 11.60 0.11
N PHE A 123 7.74 12.07 1.09
CA PHE A 123 7.60 13.42 1.64
C PHE A 123 8.44 14.40 0.84
N MET A 124 7.83 15.49 0.38
CA MET A 124 8.53 16.60 -0.29
C MET A 124 9.37 17.41 0.70
N ASP A 125 8.95 17.47 1.97
CA ASP A 125 9.73 18.11 3.03
C ASP A 125 10.96 17.25 3.38
N GLY A 126 12.15 17.77 3.09
CA GLY A 126 13.43 17.08 3.22
C GLY A 126 13.58 15.85 2.31
N TYR A 127 12.71 15.68 1.31
CA TYR A 127 12.72 14.57 0.34
C TYR A 127 12.85 13.17 0.96
N ARG A 128 12.27 12.97 2.14
CA ARG A 128 12.34 11.70 2.88
C ARG A 128 11.26 10.71 2.43
N ARG A 129 11.39 9.44 2.84
CA ARG A 129 10.42 8.38 2.54
C ARG A 129 10.06 7.55 3.77
N ALA A 130 8.84 7.05 3.80
CA ALA A 130 8.43 5.88 4.58
C ALA A 130 7.95 4.81 3.60
N SER A 131 8.92 4.13 2.99
CA SER A 131 8.73 3.10 1.99
C SER A 131 9.95 2.20 2.03
N ILE A 132 9.82 0.93 1.63
CA ILE A 132 10.98 0.04 1.42
C ILE A 132 11.61 0.31 0.05
N THR A 133 10.80 0.68 -0.94
CA THR A 133 11.22 0.87 -2.33
C THR A 133 11.17 2.33 -2.78
N VAL A 134 12.08 2.68 -3.69
CA VAL A 134 12.12 3.94 -4.42
C VAL A 134 12.26 3.58 -5.90
N PRO A 135 11.14 3.45 -6.63
CA PRO A 135 11.15 2.97 -8.01
C PRO A 135 11.50 4.05 -9.03
N ILE A 136 12.17 3.65 -10.10
CA ILE A 136 12.17 4.35 -11.39
C ILE A 136 11.23 3.56 -12.30
N PHE A 137 10.28 4.23 -12.93
CA PHE A 137 9.40 3.68 -13.95
C PHE A 137 9.85 4.13 -15.34
N GLY A 138 9.52 3.35 -16.37
CA GLY A 138 9.94 3.62 -17.75
C GLY A 138 9.49 4.99 -18.31
N ASP A 139 8.43 5.57 -17.76
CA ASP A 139 7.86 6.88 -18.13
C ASP A 139 8.17 8.00 -17.10
N THR A 140 9.08 7.73 -16.16
CA THR A 140 9.53 8.69 -15.13
C THR A 140 11.02 9.01 -15.21
N ASN A 141 11.66 8.64 -16.33
CA ASN A 141 13.03 9.03 -16.61
C ASN A 141 13.17 10.56 -16.72
N PHE A 142 14.39 11.06 -16.53
CA PHE A 142 14.70 12.50 -16.53
C PHE A 142 15.06 13.03 -17.92
N ASP A 143 14.92 12.22 -18.96
CA ASP A 143 15.27 12.59 -20.32
C ASP A 143 14.17 13.48 -20.90
N ASP A 144 14.44 14.79 -20.96
CA ASP A 144 13.71 15.79 -21.75
C ASP A 144 14.08 15.66 -23.25
#